data_AF-A0A965PM79-F1
#
_entry.id   AF-A0A965PM79-F1
#
_cell.length_a   1.000
_cell.length_b   1.000
_cell.length_c   1.000
_cell.angle_alpha   90.00
_cell.angle_beta   90.00
_cell.angle_gamma   90.00
#
_symmetry.space_group_name_H-M   'P 1'
#
loop_
_entity.id
_entity.type
_entity.pdbx_description
1 polymer ?
#
loop_
_entity_poly.entity_id
_entity_poly.type
_entity_poly.pdbx_seq_one_letter_code
_entity_poly.pdbx_strand_id
1 'polypeptide(L)' 'MALAKSQKSLRNWTKQKWKTSDGKPSKGKKRYLPEAAWANLTPAEKAATNKAKAQGNKKGKQFVKQPKLIAKKTARYR' A
#
# COMPACT_ATOMS: atom_id res chain seq x y z
N MET A 1 -21.08 19.32 17.51
CA MET A 1 -20.46 18.17 18.23
C MET A 1 -19.05 17.92 17.72
N ALA A 2 -18.10 17.63 18.60
CA ALA A 2 -16.76 17.23 18.21
C ALA A 2 -16.76 15.79 17.65
N LEU A 3 -15.98 15.53 16.59
CA LEU A 3 -15.88 14.20 15.99
C LEU A 3 -15.24 13.20 16.96
N ALA A 4 -15.82 12.00 17.07
CA ALA A 4 -15.21 10.86 17.75
C ALA A 4 -13.87 10.47 17.11
N LYS A 5 -12.96 9.85 17.88
CA LYS A 5 -11.62 9.44 17.40
C LYS A 5 -11.70 8.53 16.17
N SER A 6 -12.64 7.58 16.15
CA SER A 6 -12.88 6.68 15.00
C SER A 6 -13.31 7.43 13.75
N GLN A 7 -14.21 8.41 13.89
CA GLN A 7 -14.68 9.27 12.79
C GLN A 7 -13.55 10.14 12.22
N LYS A 8 -12.66 10.64 13.07
CA LYS A 8 -11.44 11.36 12.63
C LYS A 8 -10.51 10.45 11.84
N SER A 9 -10.27 9.22 12.32
CA SER A 9 -9.44 8.23 11.63
C SER A 9 -10.01 7.85 10.26
N LEU A 10 -11.31 7.55 10.19
CA LEU A 10 -12.00 7.24 8.93
C LEU A 10 -11.93 8.40 7.96
N ARG A 11 -12.19 9.64 8.41
CA ARG A 11 -12.03 10.83 7.56
C ARG A 11 -10.62 10.97 7.02
N ASN A 12 -9.60 10.73 7.84
CA ASN A 12 -8.21 10.80 7.39
C ASN A 12 -7.91 9.71 6.36
N TRP A 13 -8.38 8.48 6.59
CA TRP A 13 -8.21 7.36 5.67
C TRP A 13 -8.90 7.61 4.32
N THR A 14 -10.14 8.11 4.33
CA THR A 14 -10.92 8.42 3.10
C THR A 14 -10.30 9.58 2.30
N LYS A 15 -9.60 10.51 2.95
CA LYS A 15 -8.90 11.61 2.27
C LYS A 15 -7.60 11.18 1.59
N GLN A 16 -7.07 10.00 1.92
CA GLN A 16 -5.85 9.51 1.29
C GLN A 16 -6.09 9.15 -0.18
N LYS A 17 -5.14 9.49 -1.03
CA LYS A 17 -5.13 9.07 -2.44
C LYS A 17 -4.52 7.67 -2.55
N TRP A 18 -5.36 6.66 -2.70
CA TRP A 18 -4.92 5.27 -2.86
C TRP A 18 -4.65 4.94 -4.33
N LYS A 19 -3.41 4.54 -4.64
CA LYS A 19 -3.01 4.17 -6.01
C LYS A 19 -1.97 3.06 -6.04
N THR A 20 -1.76 2.48 -7.22
CA THR A 20 -0.62 1.61 -7.49
C THR A 20 0.62 2.43 -7.81
N SER A 21 1.79 1.79 -7.84
CA SER A 21 3.08 2.46 -8.09
C SER A 21 3.14 3.26 -9.39
N ASP A 22 2.33 2.90 -10.39
CA ASP A 22 2.26 3.54 -11.71
C ASP A 22 0.85 4.02 -12.09
N GLY A 23 -0.09 4.06 -11.13
CA GLY A 23 -1.47 4.48 -11.35
C GLY A 23 -2.35 3.51 -12.15
N LYS A 24 -1.79 2.43 -12.72
CA LYS A 24 -2.53 1.43 -13.50
C LYS A 24 -3.13 0.36 -12.59
N PRO A 25 -4.26 -0.27 -12.98
CA PRO A 25 -4.81 -1.41 -12.24
C PRO A 25 -3.77 -2.50 -11.96
N SER A 26 -3.85 -3.10 -10.77
CA SER A 26 -2.85 -4.08 -10.32
C SER A 26 -2.79 -5.34 -11.19
N LYS A 27 -3.94 -5.83 -11.67
CA LYS A 27 -4.10 -7.13 -12.35
C LYS A 27 -3.40 -8.28 -11.58
N GLY A 28 -3.44 -8.23 -10.25
CA GLY A 28 -2.79 -9.21 -9.36
C GLY A 28 -1.28 -9.00 -9.13
N LYS A 29 -0.63 -8.04 -9.81
CA LYS A 29 0.84 -7.88 -9.78
C LYS A 29 1.33 -6.75 -8.87
N LYS A 30 0.47 -5.79 -8.51
CA LYS A 30 0.84 -4.57 -7.77
C LYS A 30 0.06 -4.41 -6.48
N ARG A 31 0.54 -3.54 -5.60
CA ARG A 31 -0.13 -3.18 -4.34
C ARG A 31 -0.81 -1.82 -4.43
N TYR A 32 -1.92 -1.66 -3.73
CA TYR A 32 -2.50 -0.35 -3.46
C TYR A 32 -1.92 0.16 -2.15
N LEU A 33 -1.34 1.36 -2.20
CA LEU A 33 -0.82 2.08 -1.05
C LEU A 33 -1.22 3.55 -1.17
N PRO A 34 -1.28 4.29 -0.06
CA PRO A 34 -1.44 5.75 -0.10
C PRO A 34 -0.32 6.39 -0.93
N GLU A 35 -0.64 7.45 -1.66
CA GLU A 35 0.32 8.21 -2.46
C GLU A 35 1.54 8.68 -1.64
N ALA A 36 1.31 9.14 -0.40
CA ALA A 36 2.37 9.52 0.53
C ALA A 36 3.32 8.34 0.87
N ALA A 37 2.80 7.12 0.94
CA ALA A 37 3.63 5.94 1.15
C ALA A 37 4.51 5.67 -0.08
N TRP A 38 3.98 5.84 -1.30
CA TRP A 38 4.77 5.71 -2.52
C TRP A 38 5.84 6.79 -2.66
N ALA A 39 5.57 8.02 -2.22
CA ALA A 39 6.56 9.10 -2.23
C ALA A 39 7.78 8.78 -1.34
N ASN A 40 7.57 8.04 -0.25
CA ASN A 40 8.61 7.70 0.73
C ASN A 40 9.32 6.36 0.49
N LEU A 41 9.10 5.71 -0.66
CA LEU A 41 9.79 4.49 -1.05
C LEU A 41 10.80 4.77 -2.17
N THR A 42 11.97 4.14 -2.08
CA THR A 42 12.95 4.18 -3.17
C THR A 42 12.46 3.36 -4.37
N PRO A 43 12.97 3.61 -5.59
CA PRO A 43 12.63 2.79 -6.76
C PRO A 43 12.83 1.29 -6.54
N ALA A 44 13.91 0.91 -5.85
CA ALA A 44 14.20 -0.49 -5.50
C ALA A 44 13.14 -1.08 -4.57
N GLU A 45 12.68 -0.33 -3.56
CA GLU A 45 11.62 -0.78 -2.66
C GLU A 45 10.27 -0.93 -3.37
N LYS A 46 9.95 -0.01 -4.28
CA LYS A 46 8.76 -0.10 -5.14
C LYS A 46 8.77 -1.37 -5.99
N ALA A 47 9.92 -1.68 -6.60
CA ALA A 47 10.11 -2.89 -7.37
C ALA A 47 9.97 -4.15 -6.50
N ALA A 48 10.64 -4.18 -5.33
CA ALA A 48 10.62 -5.33 -4.42
C ALA A 48 9.20 -5.63 -3.89
N THR A 49 8.44 -4.60 -3.53
CA THR A 49 7.08 -4.77 -3.01
C THR A 49 6.14 -5.34 -4.09
N ASN A 50 6.23 -4.85 -5.33
CA ASN A 50 5.45 -5.36 -6.45
C ASN A 50 5.88 -6.78 -6.86
N LYS A 51 7.19 -7.05 -6.91
CA LYS A 51 7.73 -8.38 -7.21
C LYS A 51 7.19 -9.43 -6.24
N ALA A 52 7.19 -9.13 -4.94
CA ALA A 52 6.61 -10.02 -3.94
C ALA A 52 5.12 -10.31 -4.22
N LYS A 53 4.32 -9.26 -4.51
CA LYS A 53 2.89 -9.44 -4.83
C LYS A 53 2.68 -10.29 -6.10
N ALA A 54 3.41 -10.00 -7.17
CA ALA A 54 3.34 -10.75 -8.42
C ALA A 54 3.73 -12.23 -8.23
N GLN A 55 4.78 -12.52 -7.47
CA GLN A 55 5.19 -13.89 -7.16
C GLN A 55 4.13 -14.65 -6.36
N GLY A 56 3.54 -14.02 -5.35
CA GLY A 56 2.49 -14.66 -4.57
C GLY A 56 1.21 -14.88 -5.40
N ASN A 57 0.85 -13.94 -6.27
CA ASN A 57 -0.27 -14.09 -7.20
C ASN A 57 -0.04 -15.24 -8.18
N LYS A 58 1.18 -15.36 -8.74
CA LYS A 58 1.57 -16.50 -9.61
C LYS A 58 1.43 -17.85 -8.89
N LYS A 59 1.61 -17.86 -7.56
CA LYS A 59 1.45 -19.05 -6.70
C LYS A 59 0.00 -19.25 -6.23
N GLY A 60 -0.99 -18.52 -6.75
CA GLY A 60 -2.39 -18.62 -6.33
C GLY A 60 -2.68 -18.08 -4.93
N LYS A 61 -1.76 -17.33 -4.31
CA LYS A 61 -1.96 -16.80 -2.95
C LYS A 61 -2.83 -15.55 -3.00
N GLN A 62 -4.02 -15.62 -2.39
CA GLN A 62 -4.90 -14.47 -2.18
C GLN A 62 -4.19 -13.36 -1.39
N PHE A 63 -3.51 -13.73 -0.31
CA PHE A 63 -2.78 -12.80 0.56
C PHE A 63 -1.26 -13.00 0.48
N VAL A 64 -0.54 -11.89 0.31
CA VAL A 64 0.92 -11.89 0.16
C VAL A 64 1.52 -10.81 1.04
N LYS A 65 2.27 -11.23 2.08
CA LYS A 65 2.93 -10.32 3.01
C LYS A 65 3.89 -9.38 2.29
N GLN A 66 3.91 -8.13 2.72
CA GLN A 66 4.87 -7.12 2.24
C GLN A 66 6.25 -7.39 2.86
N PRO A 67 7.35 -7.19 2.13
CA PRO A 67 8.69 -7.31 2.70
C PRO A 67 8.79 -6.48 3.99
N LYS A 68 9.36 -7.06 5.05
CA LYS A 68 9.25 -6.55 6.43
C LYS A 68 9.64 -5.08 6.56
N LEU A 69 10.75 -4.66 5.94
CA LEU A 69 11.23 -3.27 5.99
C LEU A 69 10.25 -2.29 5.32
N ILE A 70 9.71 -2.66 4.16
CA ILE A 70 8.75 -1.85 3.41
C ILE A 70 7.40 -1.82 4.14
N ALA A 71 7.00 -2.92 4.77
CA ALA A 71 5.81 -2.97 5.62
C ALA A 71 5.93 -1.96 6.78
N LYS A 72 7.07 -1.93 7.48
CA LYS A 72 7.35 -0.96 8.56
C LYS A 72 7.28 0.49 8.08
N LYS A 73 7.88 0.80 6.92
CA LYS A 73 7.82 2.15 6.33
C LYS A 73 6.39 2.55 5.98
N THR A 74 5.68 1.69 5.25
CA THR A 74 4.35 2.02 4.71
C THR A 74 3.24 1.99 5.76
N ALA A 75 3.43 1.31 6.90
CA ALA A 75 2.48 1.29 8.02
C ALA A 75 2.29 2.66 8.68
N ARG A 76 3.24 3.59 8.54
CA ARG A 76 3.10 4.95 9.09
C ARG A 76 2.13 5.84 8.31
N TYR A 77 1.69 5.38 7.13
CA TYR A 77 0.87 6.16 6.20
C TYR A 77 -0.58 5.67 6.11
N ARG A 78 -0.94 4.58 6.80
CA ARG A 78 -2.26 3.96 6.72
C ARG A 78 -2.72 3.46 8.08
#